data_AF-A0A0D0ACT8-F1
#
_entry.id   AF-A0A0D0ACT8-F1
#
_cell.length_a   1.000
_cell.length_b   1.000
_cell.length_c   1.000
_cell.angle_alpha   90.00
_cell.angle_beta   90.00
_cell.angle_gamma   90.00
#
_symmetry.space_group_name_H-M   'P 1'
#
loop_
_entity.id
_entity.type
_entity.pdbx_description
1 polymer ?
#
loop_
_entity_poly.entity_id
_entity_poly.type
_entity_poly.pdbx_seq_one_letter_code
_entity_poly.pdbx_strand_id
1 'polypeptide(L)'
;MGCSRCRVEPPAICCDIHHSNDFSVYSSYIHKPPALPQRSRIPKFNREAHDNVLQDVLDEWREQKTVSTYGWAHLHDLGPSLIMPNATLDRIIDCAHHYKMNSVHDLKKETGWTDADKFGAEIVALVQRHALPVTYPFARTPLRSLLSSHSNVPSPLHNDLPSPSRCPVPTKHKIKCGTCHQEGHNARNLACARHPSRIGQNKDQNKENVSI
;
A
#
# COMPACT_ATOMS: atom_id res chain seq x y z
N MET A 1 -46.36 -23.82 -31.64
CA MET A 1 -45.13 -24.62 -31.46
C MET A 1 -43.96 -23.65 -31.35
N GLY A 2 -43.26 -23.61 -30.20
CA GLY A 2 -42.16 -22.66 -29.98
C GLY A 2 -40.87 -23.05 -30.71
N CYS A 3 -40.04 -22.06 -31.03
CA CYS A 3 -38.71 -22.24 -31.65
C CYS A 3 -37.71 -22.83 -30.65
N SER A 4 -36.67 -23.52 -31.13
CA SER A 4 -35.56 -24.06 -30.32
C SER A 4 -34.84 -23.01 -29.47
N ARG A 5 -34.92 -21.72 -29.84
CA ARG A 5 -34.40 -20.61 -29.03
C ARG A 5 -35.26 -20.25 -27.81
N CYS A 6 -36.54 -20.63 -27.80
CA CYS A 6 -37.47 -20.33 -26.72
C CYS A 6 -37.60 -21.49 -25.73
N ARG A 7 -36.98 -22.65 -26.02
CA ARG A 7 -37.00 -23.82 -25.15
C ARG A 7 -35.72 -23.83 -24.31
N VAL A 8 -35.85 -23.46 -23.04
CA VAL A 8 -34.76 -23.66 -22.08
C VAL A 8 -34.67 -25.15 -21.80
N GLU A 9 -33.59 -25.79 -22.23
CA GLU A 9 -33.32 -27.17 -21.86
C GLU A 9 -32.87 -27.22 -20.39
N PRO A 10 -33.40 -28.17 -19.59
CA PRO A 10 -32.96 -28.32 -18.23
C PRO A 10 -31.46 -28.68 -18.21
N PRO A 11 -30.68 -28.13 -17.28
CA PRO A 11 -29.26 -28.44 -17.20
C PRO A 11 -29.08 -29.92 -16.89
N ALA A 12 -28.09 -30.55 -17.52
CA ALA A 12 -27.76 -31.96 -17.32
C ALA A 12 -27.32 -32.28 -15.88
N ILE A 13 -26.85 -31.26 -15.15
CA ILE A 13 -26.37 -31.34 -13.78
C ILE A 13 -27.07 -30.25 -12.97
N CYS A 14 -27.65 -30.60 -11.82
CA CYS A 14 -28.47 -29.68 -11.02
C CYS A 14 -27.62 -28.62 -10.28
N CYS A 15 -26.76 -29.06 -9.36
CA CYS A 15 -25.85 -28.20 -8.59
C CYS A 15 -24.78 -29.06 -7.89
N ASP A 16 -23.78 -28.40 -7.34
CA ASP A 16 -22.68 -28.97 -6.55
C ASP A 16 -23.14 -29.70 -5.28
N ILE A 17 -24.32 -29.36 -4.76
CA ILE A 17 -24.93 -30.06 -3.61
C ILE A 17 -25.39 -31.47 -3.99
N HIS A 18 -26.04 -31.62 -5.15
CA HIS A 18 -26.60 -32.91 -5.58
C HIS A 18 -25.61 -33.75 -6.40
N HIS A 19 -24.63 -33.11 -7.04
CA HIS A 19 -23.68 -33.74 -7.95
C HIS A 19 -22.24 -33.35 -7.61
N SER A 20 -21.85 -33.42 -6.34
CA SER A 20 -20.55 -32.92 -5.86
C SER A 20 -19.33 -33.48 -6.61
N ASN A 21 -19.43 -34.71 -7.12
CA ASN A 21 -18.34 -35.35 -7.86
C ASN A 21 -18.11 -34.69 -9.23
N ASP A 22 -19.17 -34.24 -9.90
CA ASP A 22 -19.08 -33.58 -11.21
C ASP A 22 -18.48 -32.17 -11.10
N PHE A 23 -18.48 -31.58 -9.90
CA PHE A 23 -17.84 -30.30 -9.60
C PHE A 23 -16.45 -30.43 -8.97
N SER A 24 -15.94 -31.64 -8.75
CA SER A 24 -14.61 -31.87 -8.15
C SER A 24 -13.46 -31.28 -8.98
N VAL A 25 -13.65 -31.16 -10.30
CA VAL A 25 -12.71 -30.47 -11.21
C VAL A 25 -12.55 -28.99 -10.88
N TYR A 26 -13.55 -28.37 -10.25
CA TYR A 26 -13.51 -26.98 -9.81
C TYR A 26 -13.00 -26.83 -8.38
N SER A 27 -12.88 -27.93 -7.61
CA SER A 27 -12.27 -27.92 -6.28
C SER A 27 -10.74 -27.97 -6.35
N SER A 28 -10.16 -27.05 -7.12
CA SER A 28 -8.72 -26.82 -7.04
C SER A 28 -8.42 -26.01 -5.78
N TYR A 29 -7.45 -26.45 -5.00
CA TYR A 29 -6.94 -25.65 -3.88
C TYR A 29 -6.26 -24.41 -4.46
N ILE A 30 -6.97 -23.27 -4.44
CA ILE A 30 -6.40 -22.00 -4.85
C ILE A 30 -5.37 -21.60 -3.80
N HIS A 31 -4.09 -21.74 -4.14
CA HIS A 31 -3.02 -21.21 -3.31
C HIS A 31 -3.24 -19.71 -3.14
N LYS A 32 -3.46 -19.29 -1.89
CA LYS A 32 -3.56 -17.87 -1.57
C LYS A 32 -2.24 -17.22 -1.98
N PRO A 33 -2.23 -16.27 -2.92
CA PRO A 33 -1.01 -15.60 -3.31
C PRO A 33 -0.40 -14.90 -2.07
N PRO A 34 0.93 -14.79 -2.00
CA PRO A 34 1.59 -14.01 -0.96
C PRO A 34 0.97 -12.63 -0.85
N ALA A 35 0.78 -12.15 0.39
CA ALA A 35 0.24 -10.81 0.60
C ALA A 35 1.20 -9.79 -0.03
N LEU A 36 0.67 -8.97 -0.94
CA LEU A 36 1.44 -7.91 -1.56
C LEU A 36 1.92 -6.92 -0.47
N PRO A 37 3.09 -6.29 -0.66
CA PRO A 37 3.57 -5.24 0.22
C PRO A 37 2.48 -4.17 0.37
N GLN A 38 2.12 -3.82 1.60
CA GLN A 38 1.11 -2.79 1.83
C GLN A 38 1.67 -1.40 1.48
N ARG A 39 0.80 -0.58 0.88
CA ARG A 39 1.02 0.84 0.67
C ARG A 39 1.26 1.54 2.01
N SER A 40 2.15 2.51 2.01
CA SER A 40 2.43 3.31 3.21
C SER A 40 1.20 4.13 3.61
N ARG A 41 0.96 4.28 4.91
CA ARG A 41 0.00 5.28 5.40
C ARG A 41 0.63 6.66 5.22
N ILE A 42 -0.06 7.55 4.54
CA ILE A 42 0.41 8.92 4.31
C ILE A 42 -0.36 9.84 5.26
N PRO A 43 0.32 10.57 6.17
CA PRO A 43 -0.31 11.60 6.98
C PRO A 43 -0.94 12.68 6.09
N LYS A 44 -2.07 13.24 6.54
CA LYS A 44 -2.63 14.43 5.88
C LYS A 44 -1.64 15.58 6.03
N PHE A 45 -1.44 16.32 4.96
CA PHE A 45 -0.61 17.50 4.91
C PHE A 45 -1.29 18.55 4.02
N ASN A 46 -0.81 19.78 4.10
CA ASN A 46 -1.20 20.83 3.17
C ASN A 46 -0.13 20.92 2.09
N ARG A 47 -0.55 20.93 0.82
CA ARG A 47 0.39 21.08 -0.30
C ARG A 47 1.20 22.36 -0.16
N GLU A 48 2.51 22.23 -0.27
CA GLU A 48 3.46 23.34 -0.27
C GLU A 48 3.84 23.72 -1.71
N ALA A 49 4.62 24.79 -1.85
CA ALA A 49 5.06 25.27 -3.16
C ALA A 49 5.83 24.20 -3.95
N HIS A 50 6.66 23.39 -3.29
CA HIS A 50 7.44 22.33 -3.94
C HIS A 50 6.54 21.18 -4.45
N ASP A 51 5.45 20.88 -3.74
CA ASP A 51 4.47 19.87 -4.17
C ASP A 51 3.75 20.32 -5.45
N ASN A 52 3.41 21.61 -5.55
CA ASN A 52 2.79 22.18 -6.75
C ASN A 52 3.77 22.19 -7.94
N VAL A 53 5.05 22.54 -7.71
CA VAL A 53 6.07 22.46 -8.76
C VAL A 53 6.24 21.02 -9.25
N LEU A 54 6.26 20.04 -8.34
CA LEU A 54 6.30 18.63 -8.73
C LEU A 54 5.06 18.23 -9.54
N GLN A 55 3.88 18.69 -9.13
CA GLN A 55 2.64 18.45 -9.86
C GLN A 55 2.73 18.99 -11.30
N ASP A 56 3.09 20.25 -11.48
CA ASP A 56 3.18 20.90 -12.79
C ASP A 56 4.13 20.15 -13.73
N VAL A 57 5.31 19.76 -13.21
CA VAL A 57 6.31 19.00 -13.96
C VAL A 57 5.80 17.61 -14.35
N LEU A 58 5.05 16.95 -13.47
CA LEU A 58 4.45 15.64 -13.77
C LEU A 58 3.31 15.76 -14.78
N ASP A 59 2.51 16.82 -14.72
CA ASP A 59 1.45 17.06 -15.68
C ASP A 59 2.02 17.36 -17.07
N GLU A 60 3.03 18.22 -17.18
CA GLU A 60 3.75 18.46 -18.44
C GLU A 60 4.34 17.14 -18.99
N TRP A 61 4.99 16.35 -18.14
CA TRP A 61 5.52 15.05 -18.53
C TRP A 61 4.41 14.12 -19.07
N ARG A 62 3.23 14.09 -18.44
CA ARG A 62 2.11 13.25 -18.91
C ARG A 62 1.59 13.70 -20.26
N GLU A 63 1.48 15.00 -20.50
CA GLU A 63 1.05 15.54 -21.80
C GLU A 63 2.04 15.14 -22.90
N GLN A 64 3.34 15.41 -22.67
CA GLN A 64 4.41 15.06 -23.60
C GLN A 64 4.44 13.56 -23.89
N LYS A 65 4.30 12.72 -22.85
CA LYS A 65 4.31 11.27 -23.01
C LYS A 65 3.07 10.76 -23.74
N THR A 66 1.92 11.40 -23.57
CA THR A 66 0.68 11.06 -24.28
C THR A 66 0.82 11.36 -25.76
N VAL A 67 1.33 12.55 -26.11
CA VAL A 67 1.63 12.91 -27.50
C VAL A 67 2.64 11.96 -28.12
N SER A 68 3.72 11.64 -27.40
CA SER A 68 4.75 10.74 -27.91
C SER A 68 4.28 9.29 -28.09
N THR A 69 3.33 8.81 -27.29
CA THR A 69 2.90 7.41 -27.30
C THR A 69 1.68 7.18 -28.19
N TYR A 70 0.74 8.12 -28.18
CA TYR A 70 -0.57 7.97 -28.82
C TYR A 70 -0.85 9.08 -29.85
N GLY A 71 -0.04 10.13 -29.91
CA GLY A 71 -0.25 11.26 -30.80
C GLY A 71 -1.13 12.36 -30.21
N TRP A 72 -1.11 13.52 -30.85
CA TRP A 72 -1.78 14.73 -30.36
C TRP A 72 -3.31 14.59 -30.25
N ALA A 73 -3.96 13.87 -31.18
CA ALA A 73 -5.40 13.66 -31.14
C ALA A 73 -5.87 12.97 -29.83
N HIS A 74 -5.11 11.98 -29.34
CA HIS A 74 -5.45 11.31 -28.08
C HIS A 74 -5.26 12.22 -26.87
N LEU A 75 -4.24 13.09 -26.88
CA LEU A 75 -4.10 14.10 -25.83
C LEU A 75 -5.32 15.03 -25.81
N HIS A 76 -5.78 15.48 -26.98
CA HIS A 76 -6.93 16.37 -27.09
C HIS A 76 -8.24 15.69 -26.65
N ASP A 77 -8.49 14.44 -27.05
CA ASP A 77 -9.78 13.78 -26.84
C ASP A 77 -9.88 13.05 -25.49
N LEU A 78 -8.79 12.47 -24.99
CA LEU A 78 -8.75 11.64 -23.77
C LEU A 78 -7.92 12.25 -22.63
N GLY A 79 -7.03 13.19 -22.96
CA GLY A 79 -6.18 13.86 -21.99
C GLY A 79 -4.97 13.05 -21.51
N PRO A 80 -4.12 13.68 -20.66
CA PRO A 80 -2.90 13.07 -20.12
C PRO A 80 -3.15 11.91 -19.14
N SER A 81 -4.42 11.68 -18.77
CA SER A 81 -4.83 10.59 -17.90
C SER A 81 -4.64 9.21 -18.52
N LEU A 82 -4.50 9.16 -19.86
CA LEU A 82 -4.23 7.94 -20.61
C LEU A 82 -2.86 7.33 -20.28
N ILE A 83 -1.86 8.15 -19.99
CA ILE A 83 -0.53 7.68 -19.57
C ILE A 83 -0.47 7.39 -18.07
N MET A 84 -0.98 8.32 -17.25
CA MET A 84 -0.96 8.21 -15.81
C MET A 84 -2.28 8.74 -15.24
N PRO A 85 -3.08 7.91 -14.55
CA PRO A 85 -4.32 8.37 -13.94
C PRO A 85 -4.07 9.44 -12.86
N ASN A 86 -5.02 10.37 -12.69
CA ASN A 86 -4.90 11.44 -11.69
C ASN A 86 -4.68 10.90 -10.27
N ALA A 87 -5.36 9.81 -9.89
CA ALA A 87 -5.17 9.17 -8.59
C ALA A 87 -3.74 8.62 -8.39
N THR A 88 -3.07 8.20 -9.47
CA THR A 88 -1.65 7.79 -9.41
C THR A 88 -0.77 9.02 -9.19
N LEU A 89 -1.03 10.11 -9.93
CA LEU A 89 -0.29 11.37 -9.77
C LEU A 89 -0.44 11.96 -8.37
N ASP A 90 -1.66 12.04 -7.84
CA ASP A 90 -1.91 12.52 -6.47
C ASP A 90 -1.14 11.68 -5.44
N ARG A 91 -1.14 10.36 -5.64
CA ARG A 91 -0.40 9.43 -4.77
C ARG A 91 1.11 9.62 -4.85
N ILE A 92 1.64 9.91 -6.03
CA ILE A 92 3.06 10.21 -6.26
C ILE A 92 3.44 11.47 -5.50
N ILE A 93 2.65 12.55 -5.59
CA ILE A 93 2.86 13.80 -4.85
C ILE A 93 2.81 13.54 -3.35
N ASP A 94 1.78 12.85 -2.87
CA ASP A 94 1.62 12.49 -1.47
C ASP A 94 2.82 11.68 -0.93
N CYS A 95 3.32 10.72 -1.71
CA CYS A 95 4.51 9.95 -1.32
C CYS A 95 5.78 10.79 -1.35
N ALA A 96 5.92 11.67 -2.34
CA ALA A 96 7.07 12.52 -2.54
C ALA A 96 7.25 13.51 -1.38
N HIS A 97 6.16 14.16 -0.95
CA HIS A 97 6.14 15.07 0.21
C HIS A 97 6.72 14.42 1.48
N HIS A 98 6.41 13.12 1.68
CA HIS A 98 6.87 12.35 2.85
C HIS A 98 8.15 11.54 2.59
N TYR A 99 8.85 11.77 1.47
CA TYR A 99 10.07 11.07 1.06
C TYR A 99 9.94 9.53 1.02
N LYS A 100 8.76 9.04 0.65
CA LYS A 100 8.42 7.60 0.63
C LYS A 100 8.65 6.93 -0.72
N MET A 101 9.20 7.64 -1.71
CA MET A 101 9.32 7.18 -3.08
C MET A 101 10.69 7.53 -3.65
N ASN A 102 11.67 6.67 -3.37
CA ASN A 102 13.07 6.87 -3.77
C ASN A 102 13.49 5.93 -4.90
N SER A 103 12.65 4.96 -5.24
CA SER A 103 12.94 3.93 -6.24
C SER A 103 11.71 3.56 -7.05
N VAL A 104 11.93 2.92 -8.20
CA VAL A 104 10.85 2.38 -9.03
C VAL A 104 10.06 1.30 -8.27
N HIS A 105 10.73 0.56 -7.40
CA HIS A 105 10.08 -0.42 -6.53
C HIS A 105 9.09 0.26 -5.56
N ASP A 106 9.48 1.39 -4.96
CA ASP A 106 8.60 2.15 -4.08
C ASP A 106 7.42 2.74 -4.86
N LEU A 107 7.67 3.29 -6.05
CA LEU A 107 6.61 3.78 -6.95
C LEU A 107 5.57 2.69 -7.22
N LYS A 108 6.01 1.48 -7.59
CA LYS A 108 5.12 0.34 -7.83
C LYS A 108 4.33 -0.05 -6.59
N LYS A 109 5.04 -0.18 -5.46
CA LYS A 109 4.43 -0.53 -4.18
C LYS A 109 3.36 0.47 -3.78
N GLU A 110 3.63 1.76 -3.92
CA GLU A 110 2.77 2.82 -3.41
C GLU A 110 1.58 3.15 -4.32
N THR A 111 1.75 3.02 -5.64
CA THR A 111 0.72 3.39 -6.61
C THR A 111 -0.01 2.19 -7.22
N GLY A 112 0.63 1.03 -7.30
CA GLY A 112 0.16 -0.12 -8.09
C GLY A 112 0.04 0.18 -9.58
N TRP A 113 0.71 1.23 -10.07
CA TRP A 113 0.62 1.66 -11.47
C TRP A 113 1.30 0.65 -12.39
N THR A 114 0.54 0.14 -13.35
CA THR A 114 0.96 -0.93 -14.29
C THR A 114 2.15 -0.52 -15.15
N ASP A 115 2.23 0.75 -15.55
CA ASP A 115 3.31 1.23 -16.41
C ASP A 115 4.52 1.74 -15.63
N ALA A 116 4.58 1.52 -14.32
CA ALA A 116 5.73 1.87 -13.51
C ALA A 116 7.01 1.12 -13.93
N ASP A 117 6.90 -0.06 -14.54
CA ASP A 117 8.02 -0.74 -15.18
C ASP A 117 8.60 0.03 -16.37
N LYS A 118 7.72 0.64 -17.17
CA LYS A 118 8.07 1.32 -18.41
C LYS A 118 8.55 2.74 -18.18
N PHE A 119 7.85 3.46 -17.30
CA PHE A 119 8.04 4.90 -17.11
C PHE A 119 8.58 5.27 -15.72
N GLY A 120 8.64 4.32 -14.79
CA GLY A 120 8.92 4.63 -13.39
C GLY A 120 10.29 5.26 -13.15
N ALA A 121 11.30 4.93 -13.96
CA ALA A 121 12.63 5.54 -13.84
C ALA A 121 12.60 7.06 -14.12
N GLU A 122 11.85 7.49 -15.14
CA GLU A 122 11.68 8.91 -15.45
C GLU A 122 10.94 9.63 -14.30
N ILE A 123 9.87 9.03 -13.79
CA ILE A 123 9.07 9.60 -12.69
C ILE A 123 9.89 9.74 -11.41
N VAL A 124 10.65 8.71 -11.04
CA VAL A 124 11.51 8.76 -9.84
C VAL A 124 12.57 9.85 -9.98
N ALA A 125 13.13 10.04 -11.19
CA ALA A 125 14.09 11.12 -11.43
C ALA A 125 13.45 12.51 -11.30
N LEU A 126 12.22 12.70 -11.77
CA LEU A 126 11.47 13.96 -11.58
C LEU A 126 11.19 14.21 -10.10
N VAL A 127 10.74 13.19 -9.37
CA VAL A 127 10.48 13.29 -7.93
C VAL A 127 11.75 13.67 -7.17
N GLN A 128 12.86 12.98 -7.42
CA GLN A 128 14.13 13.29 -6.74
C GLN A 128 14.62 14.72 -7.03
N ARG A 129 14.35 15.23 -8.24
CA ARG A 129 14.75 16.58 -8.64
C ARG A 129 13.90 17.68 -8.00
N HIS A 130 12.61 17.43 -7.78
CA HIS A 130 11.64 18.48 -7.41
C HIS A 130 11.05 18.34 -5.99
N ALA A 131 11.12 17.15 -5.37
CA ALA A 131 10.56 16.90 -4.04
C ALA A 131 11.56 17.06 -2.89
N LEU A 132 12.86 17.04 -3.17
CA LEU A 132 13.86 17.30 -2.15
C LEU A 132 13.96 18.82 -1.93
N PRO A 133 13.74 19.34 -0.70
CA PRO A 133 14.11 20.70 -0.41
C PRO A 133 15.58 20.82 -0.76
N VAL A 134 15.91 21.79 -1.61
CA VAL A 134 17.29 22.15 -1.89
C VAL A 134 17.89 22.54 -0.54
N THR A 135 18.53 21.57 0.12
CA THR A 135 19.41 21.84 1.24
C THR A 135 20.52 22.65 0.61
N TYR A 136 20.38 23.98 0.61
CA TYR A 136 21.51 24.86 0.38
C TYR A 136 22.58 24.40 1.37
N PRO A 137 23.69 23.78 0.91
CA PRO A 137 24.75 23.48 1.84
C PRO A 137 25.24 24.83 2.32
N PHE A 138 25.00 25.06 3.61
CA PHE A 138 25.40 26.24 4.38
C PHE A 138 26.59 26.95 3.76
N ALA A 139 26.43 28.26 3.54
CA ALA A 139 27.51 29.16 3.19
C ALA A 139 28.76 28.78 3.99
N ARG A 140 29.82 28.36 3.29
CA ARG A 140 31.12 28.12 3.88
C ARG A 140 31.63 29.48 4.38
N THR A 141 31.28 29.87 5.59
CA THR A 141 32.07 30.84 6.34
C THR A 141 33.45 30.22 6.51
N PRO A 142 34.52 30.83 5.97
CA PRO A 142 35.87 30.30 6.15
C PRO A 142 36.20 30.36 7.65
N LEU A 143 36.44 29.20 8.25
CA LEU A 143 37.07 29.11 9.56
C LEU A 143 38.45 29.77 9.46
N ARG A 144 38.61 30.91 10.15
CA ARG A 144 39.92 31.51 10.40
C ARG A 144 40.72 30.50 11.22
N SER A 145 41.71 29.90 10.57
CA SER A 145 42.70 29.04 11.21
C SER A 145 43.60 29.92 12.09
N LEU A 146 43.50 29.77 13.41
CA LEU A 146 44.54 30.20 14.34
C LEU A 146 45.51 29.02 14.50
N LEU A 147 46.74 29.23 14.04
CA LEU A 147 47.86 28.32 14.27
C LEU A 147 48.09 28.14 15.77
N SER A 148 48.31 26.89 16.20
CA SER A 148 49.33 26.64 17.22
C SER A 148 49.89 25.22 17.09
N SER A 149 51.19 25.19 16.83
CA SER A 149 52.06 24.03 16.68
C SER A 149 52.25 23.29 18.00
N HIS A 150 52.40 21.96 17.97
CA HIS A 150 53.59 21.24 18.46
C HIS A 150 53.43 19.69 18.44
N SER A 151 54.33 19.06 17.66
CA SER A 151 55.14 17.86 17.92
C SER A 151 54.54 16.44 18.19
N ASN A 152 54.77 15.57 17.20
CA ASN A 152 55.11 14.12 17.19
C ASN A 152 55.12 13.30 18.48
N VAL A 153 54.52 12.09 18.47
CA VAL A 153 55.07 10.75 18.88
C VAL A 153 54.13 9.63 18.32
N PRO A 154 54.62 8.41 17.93
CA PRO A 154 53.85 7.41 17.17
C PRO A 154 53.14 6.31 18.00
N SER A 155 52.20 5.63 17.31
CA SER A 155 51.33 4.46 17.59
C SER A 155 51.79 3.41 18.61
N PRO A 156 50.87 2.59 19.17
CA PRO A 156 50.57 1.31 18.51
C PRO A 156 49.09 0.85 18.52
N LEU A 157 48.79 0.07 17.47
CA LEU A 157 47.72 -0.89 17.24
C LEU A 157 46.99 -1.44 18.48
N HIS A 158 45.65 -1.41 18.45
CA HIS A 158 44.82 -2.46 19.06
C HIS A 158 43.57 -2.70 18.20
N ASN A 159 43.50 -3.90 17.65
CA ASN A 159 42.32 -4.47 17.01
C ASN A 159 41.34 -4.88 18.12
N ASP A 160 40.08 -4.45 18.06
CA ASP A 160 39.00 -5.21 18.67
C ASP A 160 37.70 -5.06 17.86
N LEU A 161 37.33 -6.20 17.28
CA LEU A 161 36.07 -6.47 16.60
C LEU A 161 35.01 -6.82 17.66
N PRO A 162 33.76 -6.38 17.50
CA PRO A 162 32.64 -7.17 17.99
C PRO A 162 31.62 -7.47 16.89
N SER A 163 31.42 -8.76 16.63
CA SER A 163 30.20 -9.35 16.03
C SER A 163 29.34 -9.96 17.16
N PRO A 164 28.10 -10.41 16.91
CA PRO A 164 26.98 -9.72 16.26
C PRO A 164 25.78 -9.69 17.22
N SER A 165 25.18 -8.51 17.47
CA SER A 165 23.97 -8.44 18.31
C SER A 165 22.73 -8.81 17.48
N ARG A 166 22.12 -9.94 17.82
CA ARG A 166 20.90 -10.47 17.18
C ARG A 166 19.72 -9.55 17.48
N CYS A 167 19.12 -8.99 16.43
CA CYS A 167 17.85 -8.26 16.54
C CYS A 167 16.72 -9.22 16.98
N PRO A 168 15.94 -8.90 18.03
CA PRO A 168 14.81 -9.72 18.44
C PRO A 168 13.69 -9.65 17.38
N VAL A 169 13.25 -10.82 16.94
CA VAL A 169 12.11 -11.01 16.04
C VAL A 169 10.83 -10.47 16.71
N PRO A 170 10.02 -9.63 16.04
CA PRO A 170 8.79 -9.12 16.63
C PRO A 170 7.79 -10.26 16.82
N THR A 171 7.48 -10.56 18.08
CA THR A 171 6.43 -11.49 18.46
C THR A 171 5.07 -10.90 18.07
N LYS A 172 4.31 -11.63 17.24
CA LYS A 172 2.97 -11.24 16.81
C LYS A 172 2.09 -10.97 18.03
N HIS A 173 1.58 -9.75 18.15
CA HIS A 173 0.62 -9.40 19.20
C HIS A 173 -0.60 -10.33 19.09
N LYS A 174 -0.88 -11.07 20.17
CA LYS A 174 -2.08 -11.89 20.27
C LYS A 174 -3.29 -10.97 20.36
N ILE A 175 -4.23 -11.12 19.42
CA ILE A 175 -5.48 -10.35 19.40
C ILE A 175 -6.30 -10.73 20.64
N LYS A 176 -6.74 -9.70 21.39
CA LYS A 176 -7.64 -9.84 22.55
C LYS A 176 -9.02 -9.30 22.22
N CYS A 177 -10.05 -10.01 22.67
CA CYS A 177 -11.43 -9.59 22.48
C CYS A 177 -11.76 -8.41 23.41
N GLY A 178 -12.22 -7.28 22.86
CA GLY A 178 -12.60 -6.12 23.67
C GLY A 178 -13.79 -6.36 24.63
N THR A 179 -14.60 -7.40 24.39
CA THR A 179 -15.85 -7.66 25.15
C THR A 179 -15.70 -8.76 26.21
N CYS A 180 -14.94 -9.82 25.90
CA CYS A 180 -14.71 -10.95 26.81
C CYS A 180 -13.25 -11.07 27.28
N HIS A 181 -12.34 -10.22 26.78
CA HIS A 181 -10.91 -10.16 27.11
C HIS A 181 -10.09 -11.43 26.83
N GLN A 182 -10.69 -12.44 26.20
CA GLN A 182 -10.00 -13.66 25.80
C GLN A 182 -9.13 -13.45 24.56
N GLU A 183 -8.01 -14.17 24.48
CA GLU A 183 -7.09 -14.14 23.34
C GLU A 183 -7.62 -15.00 22.17
N GLY A 184 -7.16 -14.71 20.96
CA GLY A 184 -7.45 -15.52 19.76
C GLY A 184 -8.65 -15.06 18.92
N HIS A 185 -9.42 -14.07 19.39
CA HIS A 185 -10.50 -13.45 18.62
C HIS A 185 -10.73 -11.98 19.03
N ASN A 186 -11.46 -11.22 18.20
CA ASN A 186 -11.88 -9.84 18.53
C ASN A 186 -13.39 -9.79 18.85
N ALA A 187 -13.89 -8.64 19.32
CA ALA A 187 -15.28 -8.44 19.73
C ALA A 187 -16.33 -8.71 18.63
N ARG A 188 -15.93 -8.65 17.35
CA ARG A 188 -16.79 -8.86 16.18
C ARG A 188 -16.76 -10.29 15.66
N ASN A 189 -15.98 -11.18 16.29
CA ASN A 189 -15.90 -12.57 15.89
C ASN A 189 -17.06 -13.36 16.51
N LEU A 190 -17.76 -14.17 15.71
CA LEU A 190 -18.87 -15.05 16.13
C LEU A 190 -18.46 -16.09 17.19
N ALA A 191 -17.16 -16.37 17.30
CA ALA A 191 -16.58 -17.20 18.36
C ALA A 191 -16.65 -16.53 19.75
N CYS A 192 -16.90 -15.22 19.83
CA CYS A 192 -17.08 -14.53 21.10
C CYS A 192 -18.41 -14.94 21.73
N ALA A 193 -18.38 -15.48 22.94
CA ALA A 193 -19.59 -15.79 23.71
C ALA A 193 -20.46 -14.54 23.98
N ARG A 194 -19.84 -13.35 24.01
CA ARG A 194 -20.51 -12.06 24.19
C ARG A 194 -20.76 -11.32 22.87
N HIS A 195 -20.81 -12.04 21.75
CA HIS A 195 -21.09 -11.43 20.46
C HIS A 195 -22.50 -10.81 20.45
N PRO A 196 -22.71 -9.61 19.85
CA PRO A 196 -24.00 -8.92 19.87
C PRO A 196 -25.18 -9.76 19.40
N SER A 197 -24.99 -10.63 18.41
CA SER A 197 -26.05 -11.53 17.92
C SER A 197 -26.50 -12.60 18.93
N ARG A 198 -25.67 -12.93 19.94
CA ARG A 198 -26.02 -13.93 20.98
C ARG A 198 -26.67 -13.29 22.20
N ILE A 199 -26.28 -12.05 22.54
CA ILE A 199 -26.84 -11.30 23.67
C ILE A 199 -28.31 -10.90 23.39
N GLY A 200 -28.68 -10.74 22.12
CA GLY A 200 -30.06 -10.42 21.71
C GLY A 200 -31.08 -11.54 21.92
N GLN A 201 -30.68 -12.80 22.11
CA GLN A 201 -31.62 -13.93 22.20
C GLN A 201 -32.00 -14.35 23.63
N ASN A 202 -31.32 -13.82 24.65
CA ASN A 202 -31.56 -14.21 26.06
C ASN A 202 -32.56 -13.31 26.82
N LYS A 203 -33.24 -12.38 26.15
CA LYS A 203 -34.19 -11.47 26.81
C LYS A 203 -35.65 -11.97 26.86
N ASP A 204 -35.99 -13.05 26.17
CA ASP A 204 -37.39 -13.50 26.02
C ASP A 204 -37.79 -14.73 26.86
N GLN A 205 -36.96 -15.21 27.80
CA GLN A 205 -37.26 -16.41 28.60
C GLN A 205 -37.57 -16.16 30.09
N ASN A 206 -38.06 -14.99 30.50
CA ASN A 206 -38.45 -14.78 31.89
C ASN A 206 -39.78 -14.03 32.08
N LYS A 207 -40.84 -14.53 31.44
CA LYS A 207 -42.24 -14.17 31.76
C LYS A 207 -43.11 -15.43 31.72
N GLU A 208 -42.96 -16.30 32.71
CA GLU A 208 -44.00 -17.26 33.09
C GLU A 208 -43.74 -17.74 34.52
N ASN A 209 -44.16 -16.93 35.49
CA ASN A 209 -44.65 -17.39 36.79
C ASN A 209 -45.16 -16.18 37.59
N VAL A 210 -46.47 -16.16 37.83
CA VAL A 210 -47.14 -15.87 39.12
C VAL A 210 -48.66 -15.86 38.85
N SER A 211 -49.33 -16.83 39.47
CA SER A 211 -50.77 -17.02 39.56
C SER A 211 -51.47 -15.89 40.33
N ILE A 212 -52.76 -15.64 40.05
CA ILE A 212 -53.95 -15.92 40.88
C ILE A 212 -55.15 -15.92 39.93
#